data_AF-A0A918CLE9-F1
#
_entry.id   AF-A0A918CLE9-F1
#
_cell.length_a   1.000
_cell.length_b   1.000
_cell.length_c   1.000
_cell.angle_alpha   90.00
_cell.angle_beta   90.00
_cell.angle_gamma   90.00
#
_symmetry.space_group_name_H-M   'P 1'
#
loop_
_entity.id
_entity.type
_entity.pdbx_description
1 polymer ?
#
loop_
_entity_poly.entity_id
_entity_poly.type
_entity_poly.pdbx_seq_one_letter_code
_entity_poly.pdbx_strand_id
1 'polypeptide(L)'
;MTKKGLDRMQTGTVCTARRRNGQPCMNYAIKGATVCRLHGGSAPQVRAAAQVRILMASDLAAKKLVELMSSPTVGDNVKLAAAKELLDRANVVGTQQVNLELGMPAWEQRLLESGAVRRVEIDWAGVDDADVIDAEVVDETEYTASLRAEARAAEGSPSQGLRPLKPRRAPSQPEQDGVPHWYEPNPSANGGRGRRKA
;
A
#
# COMPACT_ATOMS: atom_id res chain seq x y z
N MET A 1 26.71 19.24 21.75
CA MET A 1 25.52 19.48 20.89
C MET A 1 25.69 18.68 19.61
N THR A 2 25.06 17.51 19.54
CA THR A 2 25.26 16.52 18.47
C THR A 2 24.66 17.01 17.15
N LYS A 3 25.49 17.08 16.10
CA LYS A 3 25.12 17.37 14.69
C LYS A 3 24.17 16.33 14.05
N LYS A 4 23.52 15.47 14.86
CA LYS A 4 22.73 14.31 14.42
C LYS A 4 21.34 14.70 13.88
N GLY A 5 20.98 15.99 13.92
CA GLY A 5 19.68 16.50 13.44
C GLY A 5 19.72 17.35 12.17
N LEU A 6 20.91 17.77 11.69
CA LEU A 6 21.02 18.69 10.54
C LEU A 6 21.14 17.98 9.18
N ASP A 7 21.39 16.67 9.16
CA ASP A 7 21.89 15.96 7.97
C ASP A 7 20.82 15.23 7.12
N ARG A 8 19.52 15.49 7.34
CA ARG A 8 18.44 14.74 6.67
C ARG A 8 17.62 15.50 5.60
N MET A 9 17.87 16.78 5.31
CA MET A 9 16.95 17.55 4.45
C MET A 9 17.57 18.67 3.57
N GLN A 10 18.83 18.60 3.13
CA GLN A 10 19.44 19.71 2.37
C GLN A 10 19.56 19.54 0.84
N THR A 11 18.79 18.64 0.21
CA THR A 11 18.73 18.53 -1.26
C THR A 11 17.32 18.74 -1.83
N GLY A 12 16.42 19.32 -1.03
CA GLY A 12 15.00 19.50 -1.40
C GLY A 12 14.66 20.91 -1.87
N THR A 13 13.61 21.01 -2.68
CA THR A 13 12.95 22.27 -3.07
C THR A 13 12.62 23.10 -1.83
N VAL A 14 12.90 24.40 -1.88
CA VAL A 14 12.55 25.34 -0.80
C VAL A 14 11.03 25.53 -0.76
N CYS A 15 10.47 25.66 0.45
CA CYS A 15 9.05 25.92 0.62
C CYS A 15 8.62 27.21 -0.08
N THR A 16 7.58 27.11 -0.91
CA THR A 16 7.03 28.23 -1.68
C THR A 16 6.20 29.21 -0.86
N ALA A 17 5.83 28.86 0.37
CA ALA A 17 5.01 29.71 1.22
C ALA A 17 5.78 30.90 1.78
N ARG A 18 5.04 31.97 2.11
CA ARG A 18 5.56 33.16 2.79
C ARG A 18 5.20 33.14 4.27
N ARG A 19 6.07 33.73 5.08
CA ARG A 19 5.89 33.96 6.52
C ARG A 19 4.91 35.11 6.74
N ARG A 20 4.40 35.26 7.97
CA ARG A 20 3.49 36.35 8.36
C ARG A 20 4.08 37.75 8.12
N ASN A 21 5.41 37.89 8.19
CA ASN A 21 6.13 39.14 7.91
C ASN A 21 6.37 39.40 6.41
N GLY A 22 5.74 38.63 5.51
CA GLY A 22 5.87 38.78 4.06
C GLY A 22 7.11 38.14 3.43
N GLN A 23 8.10 37.75 4.24
CA GLN A 23 9.34 37.13 3.77
C GLN A 23 9.14 35.66 3.36
N PRO A 24 9.95 35.09 2.44
CA PRO A 24 9.85 33.68 2.08
C PRO A 24 10.13 32.75 3.29
N CYS A 25 9.53 31.56 3.29
CA CYS A 25 9.69 30.61 4.38
C CYS A 25 11.15 30.18 4.61
N MET A 26 11.92 30.00 3.53
CA MET A 26 13.30 29.48 3.52
C MET A 26 13.48 28.08 4.13
N ASN A 27 12.41 27.46 4.66
CA ASN A 27 12.46 26.09 5.15
C ASN A 27 12.29 25.11 3.98
N TYR A 28 12.81 23.89 4.13
CA TYR A 28 12.73 22.88 3.08
C TYR A 28 11.33 22.28 2.98
N ALA A 29 10.86 22.07 1.75
CA ALA A 29 9.63 21.33 1.50
C ALA A 29 9.79 19.87 1.91
N ILE A 30 8.69 19.21 2.27
CA ILE A 30 8.72 17.75 2.42
C ILE A 30 8.98 17.09 1.05
N LYS A 31 9.57 15.89 1.04
CA LYS A 31 9.83 15.14 -0.20
C LYS A 31 8.54 15.01 -1.02
N GLY A 32 8.61 15.35 -2.31
CA GLY A 32 7.46 15.29 -3.22
C GLY A 32 6.45 16.44 -3.11
N ALA A 33 6.63 17.40 -2.19
CA ALA A 33 5.76 18.57 -2.05
C ALA A 33 6.49 19.89 -2.33
N THR A 34 5.71 20.98 -2.32
CA THR A 34 6.19 22.37 -2.51
C THR A 34 6.24 23.17 -1.22
N VAL A 35 5.73 22.62 -0.10
CA VAL A 35 5.64 23.30 1.19
C VAL A 35 6.28 22.50 2.32
N CYS A 36 6.83 23.21 3.31
CA CYS A 36 7.45 22.61 4.49
C CYS A 36 6.40 22.08 5.47
N ARG A 37 6.83 21.29 6.47
CA ARG A 37 5.96 20.79 7.55
C ARG A 37 5.17 21.91 8.25
N LEU A 38 5.74 23.11 8.39
CA LEU A 38 5.14 24.25 9.09
C LEU A 38 4.08 24.99 8.26
N HIS A 39 4.19 24.95 6.93
CA HIS A 39 3.25 25.61 6.01
C HIS A 39 2.32 24.61 5.30
N GLY A 40 1.91 23.56 6.02
CA GLY A 40 0.91 22.60 5.53
C GLY A 40 1.45 21.33 4.89
N GLY A 41 2.78 21.14 4.80
CA GLY A 41 3.37 19.90 4.31
C GLY A 41 3.01 18.66 5.15
N SER A 42 2.59 18.86 6.41
CA SER A 42 2.13 17.76 7.26
C SER A 42 0.68 17.34 7.01
N ALA A 43 -0.08 18.10 6.22
CA ALA A 43 -1.50 17.81 5.98
C ALA A 43 -1.66 16.50 5.20
N PRO A 44 -2.64 15.64 5.55
CA PRO A 44 -2.81 14.32 4.92
C PRO A 44 -2.92 14.38 3.39
N GLN A 45 -3.71 15.32 2.86
CA GLN A 45 -3.88 15.52 1.42
C GLN A 45 -2.59 15.96 0.71
N VAL A 46 -1.74 16.74 1.39
CA VAL A 46 -0.45 17.18 0.82
C VAL A 46 0.54 16.02 0.79
N ARG A 47 0.58 15.19 1.84
CA ARG A 47 1.40 13.98 1.88
C ARG A 47 0.98 12.96 0.83
N ALA A 48 -0.32 12.73 0.67
CA ALA A 48 -0.86 11.84 -0.36
C ALA A 48 -0.46 12.32 -1.76
N ALA A 49 -0.68 13.60 -2.08
CA ALA A 49 -0.27 14.17 -3.36
C ALA A 49 1.25 14.11 -3.56
N ALA A 50 2.05 14.32 -2.51
CA ALA A 50 3.50 14.22 -2.58
C ALA A 50 3.98 12.81 -2.90
N GLN A 51 3.35 11.79 -2.28
CA GLN A 51 3.62 10.39 -2.58
C GLN A 51 3.28 10.05 -4.02
N VAL A 52 2.14 10.52 -4.53
CA VAL A 52 1.74 10.33 -5.93
C VAL A 52 2.77 10.95 -6.89
N ARG A 53 3.27 12.16 -6.62
CA ARG A 53 4.31 12.78 -7.44
C ARG A 53 5.63 12.00 -7.44
N ILE A 54 6.03 11.48 -6.28
CA ILE A 54 7.22 10.63 -6.19
C ILE A 54 7.02 9.36 -7.02
N LEU A 55 5.86 8.73 -6.93
CA LEU A 55 5.54 7.52 -7.70
C LEU A 55 5.57 7.80 -9.21
N MET A 56 4.94 8.89 -9.66
CA MET A 56 4.95 9.32 -11.07
C MET A 56 6.37 9.65 -11.58
N ALA A 57 7.29 10.04 -10.69
CA ALA A 57 8.68 10.29 -11.05
C ALA A 57 9.53 9.00 -11.16
N SER A 58 8.98 7.83 -10.81
CA SER A 58 9.73 6.55 -10.82
C SER A 58 10.15 6.17 -12.24
N ASP A 59 9.28 6.35 -13.23
CA ASP A 59 9.61 6.04 -14.64
C ASP A 59 10.71 6.95 -15.17
N LEU A 60 10.67 8.23 -14.79
CA LEU A 60 11.73 9.19 -15.12
C LEU A 60 13.05 8.80 -14.45
N ALA A 61 13.01 8.32 -13.19
CA ALA A 61 14.19 7.85 -12.48
C ALA A 61 14.79 6.61 -13.17
N ALA A 62 13.97 5.64 -13.58
CA ALA A 62 14.42 4.47 -14.34
C ALA A 62 15.08 4.87 -15.67
N LYS A 63 14.47 5.80 -16.41
CA LYS A 63 15.07 6.36 -17.63
C LYS A 63 16.45 6.99 -17.36
N LYS A 64 16.58 7.76 -16.27
CA LYS A 64 17.85 8.39 -15.90
C LYS A 64 18.94 7.37 -15.54
N LEU A 65 18.58 6.25 -14.93
CA LEU A 65 19.54 5.16 -14.68
C LEU A 65 20.10 4.60 -16.00
N VAL A 66 19.23 4.40 -17.00
CA VAL A 66 19.67 3.95 -18.34
C VAL A 66 20.58 4.96 -19.03
N GLU A 67 20.26 6.25 -18.94
CA GLU A 67 21.11 7.33 -19.45
C GLU A 67 22.48 7.35 -18.76
N LEU A 68 22.53 7.15 -17.44
CA LEU A 68 23.79 7.11 -16.68
C LEU A 68 24.67 5.92 -17.09
N MET A 69 24.09 4.75 -17.32
CA MET A 69 24.84 3.57 -17.80
C MET A 69 25.46 3.80 -19.18
N SER A 70 24.77 4.53 -20.05
CA SER A 70 25.19 4.78 -21.44
C SER A 70 26.11 6.00 -21.58
N SER A 71 26.25 6.82 -20.54
CA SER A 71 27.01 8.07 -20.60
C SER A 71 28.52 7.82 -20.60
N PRO A 72 29.28 8.34 -21.58
CA PRO A 72 30.73 8.18 -21.62
C PRO A 72 31.46 9.02 -20.56
N THR A 73 30.82 10.03 -19.98
CA THR A 73 31.43 10.97 -19.02
C THR A 73 31.42 10.48 -17.58
N VAL A 74 30.59 9.49 -17.27
CA VAL A 74 30.37 9.00 -15.92
C VAL A 74 31.39 7.91 -15.59
N GLY A 75 31.95 7.93 -14.38
CA GLY A 75 32.90 6.92 -13.92
C GLY A 75 32.27 5.52 -13.82
N ASP A 76 33.06 4.49 -14.10
CA ASP A 76 32.54 3.12 -14.25
C ASP A 76 31.88 2.55 -12.98
N ASN A 77 32.34 2.97 -11.80
CA ASN A 77 31.70 2.61 -10.53
C ASN A 77 30.24 3.07 -10.45
N VAL A 78 29.93 4.26 -10.98
CA VAL A 78 28.56 4.82 -10.97
C VAL A 78 27.69 4.09 -12.00
N LYS A 79 28.25 3.73 -13.17
CA LYS A 79 27.57 2.91 -14.17
C LYS A 79 27.20 1.54 -13.64
N LEU A 80 28.16 0.87 -12.97
CA LEU A 80 27.97 -0.44 -12.37
C LEU A 80 26.92 -0.39 -11.24
N ALA A 81 26.93 0.67 -10.43
CA ALA A 81 25.90 0.88 -9.42
C ALA A 81 24.51 1.05 -10.06
N ALA A 82 24.39 1.86 -11.12
CA ALA A 82 23.14 2.04 -11.84
C ALA A 82 22.63 0.74 -12.48
N ALA A 83 23.53 -0.10 -13.00
CA ALA A 83 23.19 -1.40 -13.57
C ALA A 83 22.66 -2.39 -12.53
N LYS A 84 23.34 -2.51 -11.37
CA LYS A 84 22.87 -3.35 -10.25
C LYS A 84 21.48 -2.92 -9.77
N GLU A 85 21.31 -1.63 -9.58
CA GLU A 85 20.07 -1.01 -9.11
C GLU A 85 18.89 -1.18 -10.09
N LEU A 86 19.16 -1.37 -11.38
CA LEU A 86 18.17 -1.75 -12.37
C LEU A 86 17.82 -3.25 -12.29
N LEU A 87 18.84 -4.12 -12.19
CA LEU A 87 18.66 -5.58 -12.11
C LEU A 87 17.92 -6.02 -10.84
N ASP A 88 18.24 -5.39 -9.71
CA ASP A 88 17.58 -5.64 -8.42
C ASP A 88 16.07 -5.32 -8.52
N ARG A 89 15.70 -4.26 -9.25
CA ARG A 89 14.29 -3.91 -9.50
C ARG A 89 13.61 -4.81 -10.51
N ALA A 90 14.33 -5.30 -11.51
CA ALA A 90 13.83 -6.31 -12.44
C ALA A 90 13.67 -7.68 -11.77
N ASN A 91 14.04 -7.80 -10.48
CA ASN A 91 14.05 -9.04 -9.72
C ASN A 91 14.86 -10.14 -10.42
N VAL A 92 15.90 -9.75 -11.17
CA VAL A 92 16.84 -10.67 -11.85
C VAL A 92 17.96 -11.02 -10.89
N VAL A 93 17.63 -11.20 -9.62
CA VAL A 93 18.61 -11.49 -8.57
C VAL A 93 18.84 -13.00 -8.52
N GLY A 94 20.09 -13.41 -8.31
CA GLY A 94 20.42 -14.82 -8.08
C GLY A 94 19.64 -15.42 -6.91
N THR A 95 19.62 -16.75 -6.83
CA THR A 95 18.84 -17.55 -5.86
C THR A 95 18.74 -16.89 -4.48
N GLN A 96 17.53 -16.45 -4.12
CA GLN A 96 17.26 -15.84 -2.82
C GLN A 96 17.29 -16.91 -1.74
N GLN A 97 18.24 -16.83 -0.82
CA GLN A 97 18.28 -17.71 0.36
C GLN A 97 17.37 -17.13 1.44
N VAL A 98 16.26 -17.81 1.71
CA VAL A 98 15.37 -17.49 2.83
C VAL A 98 15.74 -18.44 3.98
N ASN A 99 16.36 -17.91 5.04
CA ASN A 99 16.57 -18.66 6.27
C ASN A 99 15.33 -18.53 7.15
N LEU A 100 14.58 -19.62 7.29
CA LEU A 100 13.45 -19.74 8.22
C LEU A 100 13.94 -20.47 9.47
N GLU A 101 14.30 -19.71 10.49
CA GLU A 101 14.50 -20.26 11.82
C GLU A 101 13.13 -20.49 12.46
N LEU A 102 12.60 -21.71 12.29
CA LEU A 102 11.43 -22.17 13.02
C LEU A 102 11.83 -22.48 14.48
N GLY A 103 12.05 -21.42 15.25
CA GLY A 103 12.18 -21.50 16.69
C GLY A 103 10.80 -21.57 17.35
N MET A 104 10.61 -22.51 18.27
CA MET A 104 9.39 -22.55 19.07
C MET A 104 9.34 -21.28 19.93
N PRO A 105 8.27 -20.46 19.84
CA PRO A 105 8.20 -19.23 20.59
C PRO A 105 8.18 -19.52 22.10
N ALA A 106 8.80 -18.65 22.89
CA ALA A 106 9.02 -18.89 24.31
C ALA A 106 7.73 -19.18 25.10
N TRP A 107 6.59 -18.62 24.68
CA TRP A 107 5.29 -18.91 25.31
C TRP A 107 4.84 -20.35 25.07
N GLU A 108 5.09 -20.91 23.88
CA GLU A 108 4.75 -22.29 23.55
C GLU A 108 5.66 -23.25 24.32
N GLN A 109 6.94 -22.90 24.45
CA GLN A 109 7.89 -23.64 25.29
C GLN A 109 7.45 -23.69 26.76
N ARG A 110 6.97 -22.58 27.32
CA ARG A 110 6.45 -22.53 28.70
C ARG A 110 5.16 -23.32 28.89
N LEU A 111 4.29 -23.38 27.89
CA LEU A 111 3.05 -24.17 27.95
C LEU A 111 3.32 -25.68 27.87
N LEU A 112 4.30 -26.08 27.06
CA LEU A 112 4.78 -27.47 27.01
C LEU A 112 5.45 -27.88 28.33
N GLU A 113 6.32 -27.03 28.88
CA GLU A 113 6.99 -27.28 30.18
C GLU A 113 6.00 -27.36 31.35
N SER A 114 4.98 -26.52 31.37
CA SER A 114 3.96 -26.52 32.43
C SER A 114 2.94 -27.66 32.29
N GLY A 115 2.98 -28.42 31.19
CA GLY A 115 2.02 -29.49 30.91
C GLY A 115 0.61 -28.98 30.58
N ALA A 116 0.40 -27.67 30.47
CA ALA A 116 -0.87 -27.06 30.09
C ALA A 116 -1.24 -27.38 28.64
N VAL A 117 -0.24 -27.60 27.79
CA VAL A 117 -0.42 -28.05 26.42
C VAL A 117 0.50 -29.24 26.19
N ARG A 118 -0.07 -30.35 25.71
CA ARG A 118 0.67 -31.54 25.30
C ARG A 118 0.67 -31.62 23.78
N ARG A 119 1.84 -31.91 23.19
CA ARG A 119 1.89 -32.31 21.78
C ARG A 119 1.32 -33.73 21.67
N VAL A 120 0.22 -33.85 20.94
CA VAL A 120 -0.36 -35.13 20.55
C VAL A 120 0.14 -35.39 19.13
N GLU A 121 0.96 -36.41 18.97
CA GLU A 121 1.25 -36.95 17.64
C GLU A 121 0.06 -37.81 17.25
N ILE A 122 -0.64 -37.38 16.20
CA ILE A 122 -1.74 -38.13 15.61
C ILE A 122 -1.12 -38.98 14.52
N ASP A 123 -1.16 -40.29 14.70
CA ASP A 123 -0.81 -41.24 13.65
C ASP A 123 -1.99 -41.37 12.70
N TRP A 124 -1.94 -40.57 11.63
CA TRP A 124 -2.96 -40.59 10.59
C TRP A 124 -2.95 -41.88 9.75
N ALA A 125 -1.92 -42.71 9.85
CA ALA A 125 -1.85 -43.97 9.10
C ALA A 125 -2.65 -45.11 9.77
N GLY A 126 -3.03 -44.95 11.03
CA GLY A 126 -3.80 -45.94 11.81
C GLY A 126 -5.26 -45.55 12.07
N VAL A 127 -5.75 -44.45 11.48
CA VAL A 127 -7.16 -44.08 11.54
C VAL A 127 -7.90 -44.91 10.49
N ASP A 128 -8.43 -46.06 10.88
CA ASP A 128 -9.36 -46.81 10.04
C ASP A 128 -10.66 -45.99 9.87
N ASP A 129 -11.28 -46.05 8.69
CA ASP A 129 -12.54 -45.33 8.38
C ASP A 129 -13.66 -45.60 9.40
N ALA A 130 -13.55 -46.65 10.23
CA ALA A 130 -14.48 -47.01 11.28
C ALA A 130 -14.44 -46.12 12.54
N ASP A 131 -13.34 -45.39 12.77
CA ASP A 131 -13.21 -44.44 13.90
C ASP A 131 -13.62 -43.01 13.51
N VAL A 132 -13.95 -42.79 12.24
CA VAL A 132 -14.63 -41.58 11.79
C VAL A 132 -16.09 -41.69 12.23
N ILE A 133 -16.46 -40.92 13.25
CA ILE A 133 -17.87 -40.76 13.61
C ILE A 133 -18.51 -40.02 12.44
N ASP A 134 -19.28 -40.73 11.61
CA ASP A 134 -20.07 -40.13 10.55
C ASP A 134 -20.92 -39.02 11.16
N ALA A 135 -20.67 -37.79 10.74
CA ALA A 135 -21.58 -36.70 11.03
C ALA A 135 -22.91 -37.06 10.36
N GLU A 136 -23.98 -37.16 11.16
CA GLU A 136 -25.32 -37.39 10.63
C GLU A 136 -25.60 -36.37 9.52
N VAL A 137 -25.83 -36.87 8.30
CA VAL A 137 -26.20 -36.04 7.16
C VAL A 137 -27.62 -35.57 7.42
N VAL A 138 -27.75 -34.41 8.05
CA VAL A 138 -29.04 -33.72 8.19
C VAL A 138 -29.47 -33.30 6.79
N ASP A 139 -30.64 -33.76 6.35
CA ASP A 139 -31.21 -33.34 5.07
C ASP A 139 -31.28 -31.81 4.99
N GLU A 140 -30.82 -31.22 3.87
CA GLU A 140 -30.71 -29.77 3.68
C GLU A 140 -32.02 -29.01 4.01
N THR A 141 -33.16 -29.69 3.84
CA THR A 141 -34.48 -29.15 4.15
C THR A 141 -34.73 -28.97 5.64
N GLU A 142 -34.23 -29.88 6.49
CA GLU A 142 -34.39 -29.78 7.95
C GLU A 142 -33.38 -28.81 8.55
N TYR A 143 -32.14 -28.81 8.03
CA TYR A 143 -31.09 -27.87 8.46
C TYR A 143 -31.43 -26.41 8.16
N THR A 144 -31.99 -26.13 6.98
CA THR A 144 -32.43 -24.77 6.64
C THR A 144 -33.69 -24.36 7.40
N ALA A 145 -34.53 -25.32 7.78
CA ALA A 145 -35.71 -25.07 8.62
C ALA A 145 -35.32 -24.75 10.07
N SER A 146 -34.37 -25.48 10.65
CA SER A 146 -33.85 -25.21 12.00
C SER A 146 -33.14 -23.86 12.06
N LEU A 147 -32.25 -23.56 11.12
CA LEU A 147 -31.58 -22.25 11.04
C LEU A 147 -32.57 -21.10 10.85
N ARG A 148 -33.62 -21.27 10.04
CA ARG A 148 -34.68 -20.26 9.90
C ARG A 148 -35.51 -20.12 11.17
N ALA A 149 -35.79 -21.21 11.88
CA ALA A 149 -36.51 -21.18 13.14
C ALA A 149 -35.69 -20.47 14.24
N GLU A 150 -34.40 -20.76 14.33
CA GLU A 150 -33.45 -20.11 15.23
C GLU A 150 -33.29 -18.62 14.91
N ALA A 151 -33.16 -18.26 13.63
CA ALA A 151 -33.10 -16.86 13.20
C ALA A 151 -34.39 -16.10 13.56
N ARG A 152 -35.57 -16.71 13.36
CA ARG A 152 -36.86 -16.12 13.77
C ARG A 152 -36.98 -15.99 15.29
N ALA A 153 -36.47 -16.95 16.06
CA ALA A 153 -36.45 -16.88 17.51
C ALA A 153 -35.49 -15.78 18.02
N ALA A 154 -34.38 -15.55 17.34
CA ALA A 154 -33.44 -14.47 17.62
C ALA A 154 -34.03 -13.08 17.29
N GLU A 155 -34.77 -12.95 16.20
CA GLU A 155 -35.48 -11.71 15.81
C GLU A 155 -36.63 -11.34 16.76
N GLY A 156 -37.25 -12.33 17.42
CA GLY A 156 -38.32 -12.12 18.41
C GLY A 156 -37.84 -11.77 19.82
N SER A 157 -36.53 -11.86 20.10
CA SER A 157 -35.98 -11.51 21.41
C SER A 157 -35.91 -9.98 21.58
N PRO A 158 -36.37 -9.40 22.70
CA PRO A 158 -36.28 -7.96 22.92
C PRO A 158 -34.81 -7.54 22.87
N SER A 159 -34.43 -6.81 21.81
CA SER A 159 -33.08 -6.31 21.64
C SER A 159 -32.74 -5.41 22.85
N GLN A 160 -31.95 -5.93 23.78
CA GLN A 160 -31.44 -5.13 24.88
C GLN A 160 -30.47 -4.11 24.31
N GLY A 161 -30.98 -2.90 24.07
CA GLY A 161 -30.23 -1.65 24.28
C GLY A 161 -29.23 -1.19 23.22
N LEU A 162 -29.12 -1.80 22.04
CA LEU A 162 -28.26 -1.23 20.99
C LEU A 162 -28.98 -0.09 20.27
N ARG A 163 -28.64 1.15 20.66
CA ARG A 163 -29.05 2.36 19.92
C ARG A 163 -28.47 2.29 18.50
N PRO A 164 -29.29 2.37 17.43
CA PRO A 164 -28.77 2.39 16.08
C PRO A 164 -27.88 3.62 15.89
N LEU A 165 -26.65 3.40 15.44
CA LEU A 165 -25.77 4.48 15.01
C LEU A 165 -26.48 5.20 13.86
N LYS A 166 -26.72 6.51 14.01
CA LYS A 166 -27.26 7.33 12.92
C LYS A 166 -26.38 7.13 11.68
N PRO A 167 -26.94 6.76 10.51
CA PRO A 167 -26.15 6.61 9.31
C PRO A 167 -25.48 7.95 9.02
N ARG A 168 -24.15 7.99 9.05
CA ARG A 168 -23.41 9.11 8.48
C ARG A 168 -23.79 9.16 7.01
N ARG A 169 -24.26 10.33 6.55
CA ARG A 169 -24.55 10.58 5.14
C ARG A 169 -23.36 10.11 4.31
N ALA A 170 -23.60 9.11 3.46
CA ALA A 170 -22.55 8.61 2.56
C ALA A 170 -21.99 9.81 1.79
N PRO A 171 -20.66 9.97 1.67
CA PRO A 171 -20.11 10.96 0.76
C PRO A 171 -20.69 10.66 -0.63
N SER A 172 -21.35 11.66 -1.22
CA SER A 172 -21.84 11.57 -2.60
C SER A 172 -20.67 11.14 -3.48
N GLN A 173 -20.89 10.12 -4.30
CA GLN A 173 -19.90 9.73 -5.29
C GLN A 173 -19.48 10.99 -6.06
N PRO A 174 -18.18 11.23 -6.28
CA PRO A 174 -17.78 12.32 -7.15
C PRO A 174 -18.41 12.03 -8.52
N GLU A 175 -19.22 12.97 -9.00
CA GLU A 175 -19.73 12.97 -10.36
C GLU A 175 -18.59 12.62 -11.31
N GLN A 176 -18.89 11.73 -12.26
CA GLN A 176 -18.01 11.44 -13.38
C GLN A 176 -18.01 12.64 -14.32
N ASP A 177 -17.48 13.76 -13.83
CA ASP A 177 -17.38 14.98 -14.60
C ASP A 177 -16.14 14.91 -15.45
N GLY A 178 -16.40 14.86 -16.76
CA GLY A 178 -15.70 15.58 -17.81
C GLY A 178 -14.20 15.79 -17.62
N VAL A 179 -13.45 15.25 -18.58
CA VAL A 179 -12.11 15.67 -18.98
C VAL A 179 -11.80 17.09 -18.46
N PRO A 180 -10.82 17.26 -17.54
CA PRO A 180 -10.56 18.54 -16.92
C PRO A 180 -10.32 19.63 -17.97
N HIS A 181 -10.84 20.83 -17.76
CA HIS A 181 -10.73 21.99 -18.68
C HIS A 181 -9.29 22.35 -19.13
N TRP A 182 -8.26 21.81 -18.48
CA TRP A 182 -6.85 21.98 -18.83
C TRP A 182 -6.30 20.87 -19.74
N TYR A 183 -7.09 19.83 -20.04
CA TYR A 183 -6.72 18.78 -20.98
C TYR A 183 -7.12 19.19 -22.40
N GLU A 184 -6.16 19.74 -23.13
CA GLU A 184 -6.26 19.90 -24.58
C GLU A 184 -5.83 18.58 -25.25
N PRO A 185 -6.72 17.85 -25.93
CA PRO A 185 -6.31 16.69 -26.70
C PRO A 185 -5.37 17.12 -27.84
N ASN A 186 -4.25 16.41 -27.94
CA ASN A 186 -3.15 16.65 -28.86
C ASN A 186 -3.62 16.96 -30.31
N PRO A 187 -3.30 18.14 -30.88
CA PRO A 187 -3.74 18.53 -32.23
C PRO A 187 -3.05 17.74 -33.37
N SER A 188 -2.12 16.83 -33.09
CA SER A 188 -1.39 16.08 -34.12
C SER A 188 -2.04 14.77 -34.58
N ALA A 189 -3.17 14.36 -33.99
CA ALA A 189 -3.80 13.07 -34.26
C ALA A 189 -4.93 13.09 -35.31
N ASN A 190 -5.12 14.19 -36.07
CA ASN A 190 -6.11 14.22 -37.15
C ASN A 190 -5.49 14.74 -38.45
N GLY A 191 -4.70 13.89 -39.10
CA GLY A 191 -4.26 14.09 -40.48
C GLY A 191 -5.45 13.98 -41.44
N GLY A 192 -5.72 15.04 -42.21
CA GLY A 192 -6.88 15.03 -43.10
C GLY A 192 -6.95 16.17 -44.11
N ARG A 193 -6.09 16.10 -45.15
CA ARG A 193 -6.25 16.62 -46.53
C ARG A 193 -6.43 18.14 -46.74
N GLY A 194 -5.51 18.69 -47.54
CA GLY A 194 -5.42 20.11 -47.83
C GLY A 194 -6.36 20.64 -48.90
N ARG A 195 -6.28 21.95 -49.11
CA ARG A 195 -6.50 22.66 -50.37
C ARG A 195 -5.68 23.95 -50.33
N ARG A 196 -4.62 24.00 -51.15
CA ARG A 196 -4.03 25.27 -51.58
C ARG A 196 -5.00 25.90 -52.57
N LYS A 197 -5.33 27.17 -52.39
CA LYS A 197 -5.83 28.01 -53.48
C LYS A 197 -4.92 29.23 -53.61
N ALA A 198 -4.71 29.57 -54.88
CA ALA A 198 -3.83 30.57 -55.44
C ALA A 198 -4.09 31.98 -54.91
#